data_AF-A0A0D2BSS5-F1
#
_entry.id   AF-A0A0D2BSS5-F1
#
_cell.length_a   1.000
_cell.length_b   1.000
_cell.length_c   1.000
_cell.angle_alpha   90.00
_cell.angle_beta   90.00
_cell.angle_gamma   90.00
#
_symmetry.space_group_name_H-M   'P 1'
#
loop_
_entity.id
_entity.type
_entity.pdbx_description
1 polymer ?
#
loop_
_entity_poly.entity_id
_entity_poly.type
_entity_poly.pdbx_seq_one_letter_code
_entity_poly.pdbx_strand_id
1 'polypeptide(L)'
;MSTKSSATFGAYSVISGIVYFVLQAEERGSWRRCLVDAGIYVLSWGLLVLDSQIGTSAENPTLLAVQNLSDGGDTSTSVLVQYPSTGQERVLTSTTEFRTSMAFVRIEGTKGSIFMKGLSASMPKECIIFSGPERVSLHDSITGQLPLGEVHQFEEQGLGPHHEADHVAVEMAAGKKESSIIPQAETIRVTEMLDEIRKQRGLRYPQDK
;
A
#
# COMPACT_ATOMS: atom_id res chain seq x y z
N MET A 1 -19.92 -38.18 10.87
CA MET A 1 -18.89 -37.76 11.86
C MET A 1 -17.63 -37.46 11.07
N SER A 2 -17.45 -36.21 10.65
CA SER A 2 -16.77 -35.13 11.38
C SER A 2 -15.27 -35.37 11.49
N THR A 3 -14.48 -34.56 10.78
CA THR A 3 -13.66 -33.53 11.41
C THR A 3 -13.17 -32.56 10.32
N LYS A 4 -13.78 -31.37 10.27
CA LYS A 4 -13.23 -30.21 9.57
C LYS A 4 -12.08 -29.69 10.44
N SER A 5 -10.85 -29.74 9.95
CA SER A 5 -9.73 -29.04 10.56
C SER A 5 -9.89 -27.54 10.25
N SER A 6 -10.32 -26.79 11.26
CA SER A 6 -10.29 -25.32 11.26
C SER A 6 -8.87 -24.90 11.58
N ALA A 7 -8.13 -24.41 10.58
CA ALA A 7 -6.85 -23.77 10.80
C ALA A 7 -7.11 -22.38 11.38
N THR A 8 -6.90 -22.25 12.69
CA THR A 8 -6.92 -20.98 13.41
C THR A 8 -5.63 -20.23 13.06
N PHE A 9 -5.75 -19.07 12.41
CA PHE A 9 -4.63 -18.17 12.11
C PHE A 9 -4.10 -17.57 13.42
N GLY A 10 -3.02 -18.15 13.96
CA GLY A 10 -2.37 -17.69 15.19
C GLY A 10 -1.34 -16.60 14.93
N ALA A 11 -1.49 -15.47 15.64
CA ALA A 11 -0.57 -14.33 15.78
C ALA A 11 0.77 -14.42 15.00
N TYR A 12 0.82 -13.77 13.83
CA TYR A 12 2.00 -13.66 12.97
C TYR A 12 2.60 -12.26 13.11
N SER A 13 3.90 -12.14 13.40
CA SER A 13 4.57 -10.84 13.53
C SER A 13 5.25 -10.44 12.22
N VAL A 14 4.70 -9.45 11.51
CA VAL A 14 5.37 -8.81 10.37
C VAL A 14 6.30 -7.73 10.90
N ILE A 15 7.59 -8.05 10.99
CA ILE A 15 8.59 -7.18 11.64
C ILE A 15 8.73 -5.83 10.93
N SER A 16 8.71 -5.80 9.60
CA SER A 16 8.86 -4.56 8.83
C SER A 16 8.38 -4.72 7.40
N GLY A 17 7.84 -3.67 6.81
CA GLY A 17 7.48 -3.62 5.38
C GLY A 17 7.89 -2.30 4.79
N ILE A 18 8.51 -2.32 3.62
CA ILE A 18 8.85 -1.11 2.87
C ILE A 18 8.03 -1.10 1.59
N VAL A 19 7.26 -0.05 1.40
CA VAL A 19 6.46 0.19 0.20
C VAL A 19 7.08 1.37 -0.55
N TYR A 20 7.63 1.08 -1.73
CA TYR A 20 8.18 2.07 -2.64
C TYR A 20 7.20 2.26 -3.80
N PHE A 21 6.68 3.45 -4.03
CA PHE A 21 5.81 3.66 -5.20
C PHE A 21 6.08 5.00 -5.86
N VAL A 22 5.99 5.04 -7.18
CA VAL A 22 6.00 6.29 -7.95
C VAL A 22 4.95 6.21 -9.02
N LEU A 23 4.11 7.24 -9.08
CA LEU A 23 3.25 7.54 -10.21
C LEU A 23 3.94 8.60 -11.07
N GLN A 24 4.07 8.36 -12.38
CA GLN A 24 4.30 9.45 -13.33
C GLN A 24 2.93 10.03 -13.69
N ALA A 25 2.61 11.20 -13.14
CA ALA A 25 1.69 12.11 -13.81
C ALA A 25 2.55 12.93 -14.78
N GLU A 26 2.47 12.65 -16.08
CA GLU A 26 3.05 13.53 -17.11
C GLU A 26 2.14 14.74 -17.34
N GLU A 27 1.73 15.40 -16.26
CA GLU A 27 1.04 16.67 -16.35
C GLU A 27 2.03 17.77 -15.99
N ARG A 28 2.52 18.46 -17.02
CA ARG A 28 3.11 19.79 -16.91
C ARG A 28 1.99 20.79 -16.58
N GLY A 29 1.39 20.63 -15.40
CA GLY A 29 0.39 21.50 -14.80
C GLY A 29 0.93 22.09 -13.50
N SER A 30 0.46 23.27 -13.15
CA SER A 30 0.93 24.12 -12.04
C SER A 30 0.86 23.52 -10.62
N TRP A 31 0.51 22.24 -10.45
CA TRP A 31 0.28 21.64 -9.13
C TRP A 31 0.80 20.21 -9.08
N ARG A 32 1.95 20.00 -8.43
CA ARG A 32 2.46 18.66 -8.12
C ARG A 32 1.73 18.12 -6.89
N ARG A 33 1.21 16.88 -6.96
CA ARG A 33 0.30 16.34 -5.93
C ARG A 33 0.65 14.90 -5.58
N CYS A 34 1.93 14.65 -5.35
CA CYS A 34 2.46 13.31 -5.16
C CYS A 34 1.70 12.50 -4.10
N LEU A 35 1.34 13.11 -2.96
CA LEU A 35 0.66 12.44 -1.87
C LEU A 35 -0.74 11.94 -2.25
N VAL A 36 -1.51 12.73 -2.98
CA VAL A 36 -2.90 12.36 -3.32
C VAL A 36 -3.00 11.57 -4.62
N ASP A 37 -2.06 11.79 -5.56
CA ASP A 37 -2.05 11.07 -6.84
C ASP A 37 -1.40 9.68 -6.70
N ALA A 38 -0.28 9.62 -5.98
CA ALA A 38 0.50 8.39 -5.81
C ALA A 38 0.46 7.86 -4.38
N GLY A 39 0.63 8.76 -3.41
CA GLY A 39 0.77 8.44 -1.98
C GLY A 39 -0.43 7.66 -1.42
N ILE A 40 -1.65 7.90 -1.92
CA ILE A 40 -2.85 7.14 -1.57
C ILE A 40 -2.65 5.63 -1.73
N TYR A 41 -2.09 5.16 -2.86
CA TYR A 41 -1.86 3.74 -3.10
C TYR A 41 -0.80 3.17 -2.14
N VAL A 42 0.24 3.95 -1.85
CA VAL A 42 1.31 3.56 -0.92
C VAL A 42 0.77 3.40 0.48
N LEU A 43 -0.06 4.36 0.90
CA LEU A 43 -0.72 4.34 2.18
C LEU A 43 -1.66 3.14 2.27
N SER A 44 -2.49 2.90 1.26
CA SER A 44 -3.37 1.72 1.20
C SER A 44 -2.58 0.41 1.32
N TRP A 45 -1.48 0.23 0.58
CA TRP A 45 -0.61 -0.94 0.75
C TRP A 45 -0.01 -1.02 2.16
N GLY A 46 0.42 0.10 2.73
CA GLY A 46 0.96 0.17 4.09
C GLY A 46 -0.03 -0.29 5.15
N LEU A 47 -1.30 0.08 5.00
CA LEU A 47 -2.39 -0.29 5.91
C LEU A 47 -2.80 -1.75 5.71
N LEU A 48 -3.04 -2.18 4.46
CA LEU A 48 -3.52 -3.53 4.11
C LEU A 48 -2.56 -4.65 4.54
N VAL A 49 -1.26 -4.40 4.55
CA VAL A 49 -0.26 -5.42 4.87
C VAL A 49 -0.20 -5.76 6.36
N LEU A 50 -0.62 -4.83 7.24
CA LEU A 50 -0.47 -4.97 8.68
C LEU A 50 -1.75 -5.11 9.46
N ASP A 51 -2.82 -4.50 8.96
CA ASP A 51 -4.11 -4.54 9.62
C ASP A 51 -5.05 -5.38 8.78
N SER A 52 -5.49 -6.51 9.34
CA SER A 52 -6.55 -7.31 8.73
C SER A 52 -7.93 -6.67 8.89
N GLN A 53 -8.04 -5.63 9.72
CA GLN A 53 -9.26 -4.87 9.95
C GLN A 53 -9.31 -3.64 9.06
N ILE A 54 -10.52 -3.13 8.86
CA ILE A 54 -10.82 -1.96 8.05
C ILE A 54 -11.86 -1.08 8.75
N GLY A 55 -11.87 0.20 8.41
CA GLY A 55 -12.83 1.18 8.91
C GLY A 55 -12.74 1.34 10.42
N THR A 56 -13.90 1.32 11.08
CA THR A 56 -13.99 1.54 12.53
C THR A 56 -13.35 0.45 13.39
N SER A 57 -13.09 -0.73 12.81
CA SER A 57 -12.44 -1.84 13.51
C SER A 57 -10.92 -1.81 13.41
N ALA A 58 -10.36 -0.96 12.53
CA ALA A 58 -8.93 -0.83 12.32
C ALA A 58 -8.27 0.07 13.38
N GLU A 59 -7.02 -0.23 13.73
CA GLU A 59 -6.22 0.66 14.57
C GLU A 59 -5.77 1.87 13.75
N ASN A 60 -5.82 3.05 14.36
CA ASN A 60 -5.18 4.24 13.78
C ASN A 60 -3.69 4.25 14.15
N PRO A 61 -2.79 4.06 13.17
CA PRO A 61 -1.36 4.07 13.42
C PRO A 61 -0.86 5.49 13.72
N THR A 62 0.32 5.58 14.31
CA THR A 62 1.07 6.85 14.40
C THR A 62 1.79 7.11 13.08
N LEU A 63 1.69 8.34 12.56
CA LEU A 63 2.28 8.75 11.29
C LEU A 63 3.36 9.81 11.52
N LEU A 64 4.54 9.61 10.94
CA LEU A 64 5.58 10.63 10.85
C LEU A 64 5.97 10.83 9.40
N ALA A 65 5.81 12.04 8.87
CA ALA A 65 5.96 12.33 7.46
C ALA A 65 6.94 13.47 7.19
N VAL A 66 7.70 13.32 6.11
CA VAL A 66 8.50 14.37 5.49
C VAL A 66 8.12 14.51 4.03
N GLN A 67 8.10 15.75 3.55
CA GLN A 67 7.67 16.07 2.19
C GLN A 67 8.58 17.13 1.57
N ASN A 68 8.88 16.94 0.28
CA ASN A 68 9.45 17.97 -0.57
C ASN A 68 8.32 18.71 -1.28
N LEU A 69 8.30 20.03 -1.15
CA LEU A 69 7.26 20.88 -1.72
C LEU A 69 7.86 21.70 -2.88
N SER A 70 7.13 21.79 -3.99
CA SER A 70 7.42 22.65 -5.14
C SER A 70 6.12 23.16 -5.73
N ASP A 71 6.11 24.41 -6.20
CA ASP A 71 4.99 24.99 -6.96
C ASP A 71 3.63 24.87 -6.25
N GLY A 72 3.62 25.04 -4.92
CA GLY A 72 2.39 24.97 -4.12
C GLY A 72 1.83 23.56 -3.89
N GLY A 73 2.62 22.52 -4.17
CA GLY A 73 2.25 21.13 -3.94
C GLY A 73 3.44 20.24 -3.54
N ASP A 74 3.23 18.95 -3.34
CA ASP A 74 4.28 18.01 -2.95
C ASP A 74 4.80 17.20 -4.14
N THR A 75 6.13 17.04 -4.21
CA THR A 75 6.80 16.30 -5.29
C THR A 75 7.32 14.95 -4.84
N SER A 76 7.55 14.80 -3.54
CA SER A 76 7.82 13.52 -2.90
C SER A 76 7.39 13.54 -1.45
N THR A 77 6.86 12.42 -0.98
CA THR A 77 6.43 12.23 0.40
C THR A 77 7.05 10.93 0.94
N SER A 78 7.59 10.95 2.16
CA SER A 78 8.02 9.76 2.89
C SER A 78 7.32 9.72 4.24
N VAL A 79 6.78 8.56 4.60
CA VAL A 79 5.97 8.36 5.81
C VAL A 79 6.46 7.13 6.55
N LEU A 80 6.74 7.27 7.83
CA LEU A 80 6.86 6.16 8.77
C LEU A 80 5.48 5.93 9.39
N VAL A 81 4.98 4.71 9.27
CA VAL A 81 3.72 4.26 9.87
C VAL A 81 4.06 3.29 10.99
N GLN A 82 3.62 3.56 12.21
CA GLN A 82 3.85 2.70 13.36
C GLN A 82 2.52 2.27 13.96
N TYR A 83 2.36 0.98 14.25
CA TYR A 83 1.21 0.42 14.97
C TYR A 83 1.61 0.14 16.43
N PRO A 84 1.30 1.02 17.40
CA PRO A 84 1.72 0.86 18.78
C PRO A 84 1.29 -0.46 19.42
N SER A 85 0.11 -1.00 19.06
CA SER A 85 -0.39 -2.24 19.66
C SER A 85 0.47 -3.47 19.33
N THR A 86 1.14 -3.45 18.17
CA THR A 86 1.93 -4.59 17.65
C THR A 86 3.42 -4.30 17.55
N GLY A 87 3.82 -3.03 17.63
CA GLY A 87 5.21 -2.58 17.40
C GLY A 87 5.65 -2.68 15.94
N GLN A 88 4.73 -2.91 15.01
CA GLN A 88 5.05 -3.08 13.59
C GLN A 88 5.22 -1.72 12.92
N GLU A 89 6.21 -1.62 12.03
CA GLU A 89 6.54 -0.36 11.33
C GLU A 89 6.53 -0.54 9.81
N ARG A 90 6.08 0.49 9.08
CA ARG A 90 6.20 0.59 7.63
C ARG A 90 6.96 1.85 7.23
N VAL A 91 7.77 1.74 6.19
CA VAL A 91 8.34 2.90 5.49
C VAL A 91 7.67 3.01 4.14
N LEU A 92 6.98 4.13 3.93
CA LEU A 92 6.24 4.43 2.72
C LEU A 92 6.92 5.59 2.01
N THR A 93 7.16 5.47 0.70
CA THR A 93 7.71 6.56 -0.10
C THR A 93 6.96 6.73 -1.40
N SER A 94 6.67 7.98 -1.75
CA SER A 94 6.14 8.38 -3.04
C SER A 94 6.93 9.54 -3.65
N THR A 95 7.05 9.58 -4.97
CA THR A 95 7.54 10.75 -5.72
C THR A 95 6.88 10.87 -7.09
N THR A 96 6.85 12.08 -7.66
CA THR A 96 6.50 12.38 -9.06
C THR A 96 7.73 12.77 -9.89
N GLU A 97 8.93 12.74 -9.33
CA GLU A 97 10.15 13.28 -9.96
C GLU A 97 10.81 12.29 -10.94
N PHE A 98 10.77 10.99 -10.65
CA PHE A 98 11.42 9.96 -11.46
C PHE A 98 10.73 8.61 -11.31
N ARG A 99 10.82 7.75 -12.33
CA ARG A 99 10.26 6.38 -12.28
C ARG A 99 11.05 5.47 -11.33
N THR A 100 10.36 4.68 -10.52
CA THR A 100 10.97 3.63 -9.68
C THR A 100 10.94 2.24 -10.31
N SER A 101 11.53 1.28 -9.60
CA SER A 101 11.43 -0.15 -9.90
C SER A 101 9.97 -0.61 -10.04
N MET A 102 9.77 -1.65 -10.85
CA MET A 102 8.48 -2.35 -10.95
C MET A 102 8.15 -3.17 -9.70
N ALA A 103 9.14 -3.45 -8.84
CA ALA A 103 8.92 -3.99 -7.50
C ALA A 103 8.61 -2.84 -6.55
N PHE A 104 7.37 -2.75 -6.09
CA PHE A 104 6.86 -1.58 -5.35
C PHE A 104 6.43 -1.89 -3.90
N VAL A 105 6.23 -3.17 -3.54
CA VAL A 105 6.03 -3.58 -2.14
C VAL A 105 7.09 -4.62 -1.78
N ARG A 106 7.67 -4.48 -0.59
CA ARG A 106 8.45 -5.52 0.09
C ARG A 106 7.89 -5.70 1.51
N ILE A 107 7.49 -6.92 1.83
CA ILE A 107 7.01 -7.30 3.16
C ILE A 107 8.02 -8.27 3.74
N GLU A 108 8.51 -8.03 4.96
CA GLU A 108 9.46 -8.91 5.62
C GLU A 108 8.91 -9.39 6.96
N GLY A 109 8.95 -10.70 7.15
CA GLY A 109 8.54 -11.35 8.38
C GLY A 109 9.60 -12.35 8.86
N THR A 110 9.32 -13.00 9.98
CA THR A 110 10.21 -14.03 10.53
C THR A 110 10.36 -15.27 9.64
N LYS A 111 9.44 -15.46 8.69
CA LYS A 111 9.36 -16.65 7.82
C LYS A 111 9.80 -16.40 6.38
N GLY A 112 10.26 -15.19 6.08
CA GLY A 112 10.72 -14.81 4.75
C GLY A 112 10.16 -13.46 4.29
N SER A 113 10.04 -13.30 2.98
CA SER A 113 9.69 -12.01 2.37
C SER A 113 8.75 -12.15 1.19
N ILE A 114 7.89 -11.15 1.01
CA ILE A 114 6.98 -11.04 -0.13
C ILE A 114 7.35 -9.79 -0.92
N PHE A 115 7.36 -9.91 -2.25
CA PHE A 115 7.51 -8.78 -3.15
C PHE A 115 6.29 -8.67 -4.06
N MET A 116 5.73 -7.46 -4.18
CA MET A 116 4.72 -7.16 -5.20
C MET A 116 5.38 -6.42 -6.36
N LYS A 117 5.08 -6.87 -7.58
CA LYS A 117 5.55 -6.26 -8.82
C LYS A 117 4.39 -5.93 -9.74
N GLY A 118 4.57 -4.89 -10.56
CA GLY A 118 3.61 -4.46 -11.57
C GLY A 118 4.06 -3.17 -12.23
N LEU A 119 3.23 -2.66 -13.15
CA LEU A 119 3.48 -1.37 -13.78
C LEU A 119 3.26 -0.20 -12.80
N SER A 120 2.31 -0.37 -11.88
CA SER A 120 1.97 0.59 -10.82
C SER A 120 1.45 -0.16 -9.59
N ALA A 121 1.43 0.50 -8.42
CA ALA A 121 0.85 -0.03 -7.19
C ALA A 121 -0.68 -0.21 -7.27
N SER A 122 -1.32 0.47 -8.22
CA SER A 122 -2.73 0.26 -8.57
C SER A 122 -2.97 -0.96 -9.47
N MET A 123 -1.92 -1.54 -10.05
CA MET A 123 -2.01 -2.67 -10.97
C MET A 123 -0.89 -3.69 -10.68
N PRO A 124 -0.96 -4.41 -9.52
CA PRO A 124 -0.09 -5.55 -9.27
C PRO A 124 -0.26 -6.62 -10.36
N LYS A 125 0.85 -7.23 -10.78
CA LYS A 125 0.88 -8.33 -11.78
C LYS A 125 1.56 -9.58 -11.27
N GLU A 126 2.50 -9.44 -10.33
CA GLU A 126 3.22 -10.58 -9.77
C GLU A 126 3.38 -10.40 -8.26
N CYS A 127 3.23 -11.50 -7.53
CA CYS A 127 3.60 -11.65 -6.14
C CYS A 127 4.69 -12.72 -6.06
N ILE A 128 5.83 -12.40 -5.45
CA ILE A 128 6.95 -13.33 -5.27
C ILE A 128 7.11 -13.59 -3.78
N ILE A 129 7.00 -14.86 -3.39
CA ILE A 129 7.11 -15.29 -1.99
C ILE A 129 8.43 -16.04 -1.82
N PHE A 130 9.27 -15.55 -0.92
CA PHE A 130 10.46 -16.24 -0.46
C PHE A 130 10.16 -16.82 0.92
N SER A 131 10.20 -18.15 1.04
CA SER A 131 9.99 -18.86 2.29
C SER A 131 11.32 -19.30 2.90
N GLY A 132 11.49 -19.08 4.19
CA GLY A 132 12.66 -19.52 4.94
C GLY A 132 13.39 -18.37 5.67
N PRO A 133 14.30 -18.71 6.58
CA PRO A 133 15.09 -17.73 7.34
C PRO A 133 16.18 -17.07 6.48
N GLU A 134 16.47 -17.59 5.28
CA GLU A 134 17.36 -16.95 4.32
C GLU A 134 16.74 -15.64 3.83
N ARG A 135 17.16 -14.55 4.47
CA ARG A 135 16.93 -13.21 3.96
C ARG A 135 17.64 -13.13 2.62
N VAL A 136 16.89 -12.87 1.55
CA VAL A 136 17.46 -12.49 0.26
C VAL A 136 18.49 -11.40 0.52
N SER A 137 19.76 -11.72 0.28
CA SER A 137 20.82 -10.76 0.56
C SER A 137 20.77 -9.65 -0.50
N LEU A 138 21.26 -8.45 -0.14
CA LEU A 138 21.40 -7.36 -1.10
C LEU A 138 22.26 -7.80 -2.31
N HIS A 139 23.23 -8.66 -2.07
CA HIS A 139 24.09 -9.26 -3.10
C HIS A 139 23.27 -10.12 -4.08
N ASP A 140 22.41 -11.01 -3.60
CA ASP A 140 21.58 -11.88 -4.47
C ASP A 140 20.57 -11.08 -5.31
N SER A 141 20.08 -9.97 -4.75
CA SER A 141 19.22 -9.04 -5.47
C SER A 141 19.94 -8.25 -6.58
N ILE A 142 21.25 -8.03 -6.45
CA ILE A 142 22.08 -7.30 -7.42
C ILE A 142 22.65 -8.25 -8.49
N THR A 143 23.00 -9.48 -8.12
CA THR A 143 23.59 -10.48 -9.03
C THR A 143 22.55 -11.31 -9.78
N GLY A 144 21.27 -11.23 -9.39
CA GLY A 144 20.18 -11.98 -10.01
C GLY A 144 20.13 -13.46 -9.59
N GLN A 145 20.92 -13.87 -8.60
CA GLN A 145 20.93 -15.21 -8.03
C GLN A 145 20.00 -15.32 -6.82
N LEU A 146 18.76 -14.85 -6.99
CA LEU A 146 17.74 -15.05 -5.96
C LEU A 146 17.43 -16.55 -5.83
N PRO A 147 17.25 -17.11 -4.63
CA PRO A 147 16.62 -18.42 -4.49
C PRO A 147 15.30 -18.44 -5.27
N LEU A 148 14.88 -19.58 -5.82
CA LEU A 148 13.63 -19.71 -6.58
C LEU A 148 12.44 -19.39 -5.66
N GLY A 149 12.06 -18.11 -5.57
CA GLY A 149 10.85 -17.66 -4.91
C GLY A 149 9.63 -18.23 -5.64
N GLU A 150 8.57 -18.52 -4.90
CA GLU A 150 7.29 -18.90 -5.48
C GLU A 150 6.69 -17.68 -6.16
N VAL A 151 6.52 -17.75 -7.48
CA VAL A 151 5.98 -16.66 -8.29
C VAL A 151 4.51 -16.92 -8.56
N HIS A 152 3.65 -16.04 -8.07
CA HIS A 152 2.24 -15.99 -8.42
C HIS A 152 1.99 -14.84 -9.39
N GLN A 153 1.44 -15.15 -10.56
CA GLN A 153 1.03 -14.14 -11.53
C GLN A 153 -0.47 -13.89 -11.42
N PHE A 154 -0.87 -12.62 -11.50
CA PHE A 154 -2.26 -12.23 -11.58
C PHE A 154 -2.64 -12.11 -13.05
N GLU A 155 -3.46 -13.06 -13.53
CA GLU A 155 -4.05 -12.97 -14.86
C GLU A 155 -5.04 -11.79 -14.87
N GLU A 156 -4.76 -10.78 -15.68
CA GLU A 156 -5.47 -9.52 -15.63
C GLU A 156 -5.79 -9.07 -17.06
N GLN A 157 -7.08 -8.87 -17.34
CA GLN A 157 -7.56 -8.41 -18.64
C GLN A 157 -7.63 -6.89 -18.69
N GLY A 158 -6.81 -6.27 -19.54
CA GLY A 158 -6.76 -4.81 -19.65
C GLY A 158 -6.05 -4.15 -18.47
N LEU A 159 -6.61 -3.05 -17.96
CA LEU A 159 -5.91 -2.12 -17.07
C LEU A 159 -6.32 -2.22 -15.58
N GLY A 160 -7.26 -3.08 -15.19
CA GLY A 160 -7.67 -3.26 -13.79
C GLY A 160 -9.05 -2.70 -13.35
N PRO A 161 -9.56 -1.55 -13.84
CA PRO A 161 -10.79 -0.94 -13.30
C PRO A 161 -12.08 -1.77 -13.42
N HIS A 162 -12.08 -2.86 -14.17
CA HIS A 162 -13.28 -3.68 -14.31
C HIS A 162 -13.62 -4.43 -13.02
N HIS A 163 -12.64 -4.82 -12.20
CA HIS A 163 -12.89 -5.49 -10.92
C HIS A 163 -13.69 -4.62 -9.96
N GLU A 164 -13.33 -3.33 -9.83
CA GLU A 164 -14.06 -2.38 -8.98
C GLU A 164 -15.45 -2.05 -9.54
N ALA A 165 -15.59 -1.96 -10.87
CA ALA A 165 -16.88 -1.75 -11.52
C ALA A 165 -17.84 -2.93 -11.30
N ASP A 166 -17.35 -4.16 -11.47
CA ASP A 166 -18.12 -5.39 -11.23
C ASP A 166 -18.52 -5.51 -9.76
N HIS A 167 -17.60 -5.22 -8.84
CA HIS A 167 -17.91 -5.22 -7.40
C HIS A 167 -19.01 -4.21 -7.04
N VAL A 168 -18.94 -2.99 -7.58
CA VAL A 168 -20.00 -1.98 -7.38
C VAL A 168 -21.33 -2.48 -7.92
N ALA A 169 -21.35 -3.07 -9.12
CA ALA A 169 -22.58 -3.61 -9.71
C ALA A 169 -23.20 -4.72 -8.85
N VAL A 170 -22.38 -5.64 -8.32
CA VAL A 170 -22.82 -6.72 -7.42
C VAL A 170 -23.42 -6.16 -6.12
N GLU A 171 -22.74 -5.22 -5.47
CA GLU A 171 -23.20 -4.64 -4.20
C GLU A 171 -24.47 -3.80 -4.39
N MET A 172 -24.56 -3.03 -5.48
CA MET A 172 -25.78 -2.29 -5.84
C MET A 172 -26.97 -3.21 -6.11
N ALA A 173 -26.75 -4.31 -6.86
CA ALA A 173 -27.78 -5.31 -7.09
C ALA A 173 -28.26 -5.98 -5.80
N ALA A 174 -27.37 -6.10 -4.80
CA ALA A 174 -27.70 -6.57 -3.45
C ALA A 174 -28.36 -5.49 -2.56
N GLY A 175 -28.61 -4.28 -3.07
CA GLY A 175 -29.26 -3.19 -2.34
C GLY A 175 -28.37 -2.53 -1.28
N LYS A 176 -27.05 -2.75 -1.32
CA LYS A 176 -26.11 -2.15 -0.39
C LYS A 176 -25.85 -0.68 -0.75
N LYS A 177 -25.52 0.12 0.27
CA LYS A 177 -25.24 1.56 0.14
C LYS A 177 -23.75 1.91 0.23
N GLU A 178 -22.92 0.92 0.49
CA GLU A 178 -21.47 1.02 0.55
C GLU A 178 -20.84 -0.34 0.23
N SER A 179 -19.54 -0.35 -0.07
CA SER A 179 -18.80 -1.56 -0.36
C SER A 179 -18.52 -2.35 0.91
N SER A 180 -18.75 -3.66 0.86
CA SER A 180 -18.35 -4.58 1.93
C SER A 180 -16.84 -4.84 2.01
N ILE A 181 -16.07 -4.47 0.97
CA ILE A 181 -14.60 -4.62 0.96
C ILE A 181 -13.93 -3.35 1.50
N ILE A 182 -14.42 -2.17 1.09
CA ILE A 182 -13.93 -0.86 1.55
C ILE A 182 -15.14 -0.03 1.98
N PRO A 183 -15.56 -0.11 3.26
CA PRO A 183 -16.68 0.67 3.77
C PRO A 183 -16.32 2.16 3.82
N GLN A 184 -17.34 3.02 3.90
CA GLN A 184 -17.13 4.47 3.93
C GLN A 184 -16.23 4.90 5.09
N ALA A 185 -16.32 4.19 6.22
CA ALA A 185 -15.46 4.42 7.38
C ALA A 185 -13.97 4.27 7.04
N GLU A 186 -13.58 3.32 6.19
CA GLU A 186 -12.17 3.16 5.79
C GLU A 186 -11.74 4.31 4.87
N THR A 187 -12.60 4.72 3.93
CA THR A 187 -12.33 5.88 3.09
C THR A 187 -12.07 7.13 3.93
N ILE A 188 -12.95 7.41 4.92
CA ILE A 188 -12.77 8.54 5.83
C ILE A 188 -11.42 8.41 6.55
N ARG A 189 -11.16 7.26 7.17
CA ARG A 189 -9.92 6.99 7.92
C ARG A 189 -8.66 7.25 7.09
N VAL A 190 -8.60 6.74 5.85
CA VAL A 190 -7.48 6.95 4.94
C VAL A 190 -7.35 8.42 4.52
N THR A 191 -8.46 9.09 4.23
CA THR A 191 -8.44 10.53 3.89
C THR A 191 -8.00 11.41 5.05
N GLU A 192 -8.39 11.09 6.28
CA GLU A 192 -7.93 11.78 7.50
C GLU A 192 -6.41 11.61 7.69
N MET A 193 -5.87 10.42 7.40
CA MET A 193 -4.42 10.18 7.43
C MET A 193 -3.66 10.97 6.35
N LEU A 194 -4.18 11.05 5.11
CA LEU A 194 -3.59 11.90 4.08
C LEU A 194 -3.58 13.37 4.53
N ASP A 195 -4.66 13.81 5.17
CA ASP A 195 -4.80 15.13 5.76
C ASP A 195 -3.81 15.38 6.90
N GLU A 196 -3.58 14.40 7.75
CA GLU A 196 -2.55 14.46 8.79
C GLU A 196 -1.16 14.60 8.17
N ILE A 197 -0.80 13.72 7.23
CA ILE A 197 0.50 13.70 6.55
C ILE A 197 0.83 15.07 5.94
N ARG A 198 -0.09 15.64 5.15
CA ARG A 198 0.14 16.96 4.53
C ARG A 198 0.26 18.09 5.55
N LYS A 199 -0.46 18.00 6.68
CA LYS A 199 -0.42 19.01 7.74
C LYS A 199 0.94 19.07 8.43
N GLN A 200 1.66 17.95 8.54
CA GLN A 200 2.98 17.89 9.18
C GLN A 200 4.03 18.79 8.49
N ARG A 201 3.88 19.08 7.18
CA ARG A 201 4.73 20.02 6.43
C ARG A 201 4.04 21.33 6.04
N GLY A 202 2.85 21.57 6.59
CA GLY A 202 2.10 22.81 6.32
C GLY A 202 1.53 22.90 4.90
N LEU A 203 1.46 21.80 4.15
CA LEU A 203 0.80 21.78 2.85
C LEU A 203 -0.71 22.03 3.04
N ARG A 204 -1.23 22.99 2.30
CA ARG A 204 -2.64 23.41 2.34
C ARG A 204 -3.18 23.55 0.93
N TYR A 205 -4.39 23.06 0.73
CA TYR A 205 -5.12 23.25 -0.51
C TYR A 205 -6.10 24.41 -0.39
N PRO A 206 -6.55 25.00 -1.51
CA PRO A 206 -7.54 26.08 -1.48
C PRO A 206 -8.82 25.75 -0.71
N GLN A 207 -9.22 24.47 -0.67
CA GLN A 207 -10.40 23.97 0.03
C GLN A 207 -10.27 23.95 1.56
N ASP A 208 -9.05 24.09 2.11
CA ASP A 208 -8.82 24.20 3.55
C ASP A 208 -9.11 25.61 4.11
N LYS A 209 -9.49 26.55 3.24
CA LYS A 209 -9.74 27.95 3.59
C LYS A 209 -11.22 28.23 3.80
#